data_AF-A0A8J5JLI1-F1
#
_entry.id   AF-A0A8J5JLI1-F1
#
_cell.length_a   1.000
_cell.length_b   1.000
_cell.length_c   1.000
_cell.angle_alpha   90.00
_cell.angle_beta   90.00
_cell.angle_gamma   90.00
#
_symmetry.space_group_name_H-M   'P 1'
#
loop_
_entity.id
_entity.type
_entity.pdbx_description
1 polymer ?
#
loop_
_entity_poly.entity_id
_entity_poly.type
_entity_poly.pdbx_seq_one_letter_code
_entity_poly.pdbx_strand_id
1 'polypeptide(L)'
;MSAVSASQVRRKSISLDAKLQGLRLLEAGERMVDFSAASILATSTVRTIIKNTDKIKVSAMTTMKLTAMMVNRSRSRSLERIKGRLSIHICGKAASGDAQAAQKFPPTLKGNIKWLLPSPACLQC
;
A
#
# COMPACT_ATOMS: atom_id res chain seq x y z
N MET A 1 -36.49 41.98 21.44
CA MET A 1 -35.67 41.67 20.26
C MET A 1 -34.44 40.92 20.75
N SER A 2 -34.48 39.58 20.75
CA SER A 2 -33.40 38.76 21.34
C SER A 2 -32.36 38.45 20.27
N ALA A 3 -31.12 38.83 20.55
CA ALA A 3 -29.98 38.66 19.66
C ALA A 3 -29.66 37.17 19.48
N VAL A 4 -29.74 36.69 18.24
CA VAL A 4 -29.26 35.36 17.85
C VAL A 4 -27.74 35.44 17.81
N SER A 5 -27.06 34.87 18.81
CA SER A 5 -25.61 34.73 18.82
C SER A 5 -25.20 33.76 17.71
N ALA A 6 -24.68 34.29 16.62
CA ALA A 6 -24.13 33.51 15.52
C ALA A 6 -22.91 32.71 16.03
N SER A 7 -23.13 31.47 16.44
CA SER A 7 -22.04 30.53 16.72
C SER A 7 -21.29 30.30 15.41
N GLN A 8 -20.11 30.86 15.29
CA GLN A 8 -19.30 30.80 14.07
C GLN A 8 -18.83 29.35 13.88
N VAL A 9 -19.45 28.61 12.96
CA VAL A 9 -19.11 27.21 12.67
C VAL A 9 -17.66 27.15 12.21
N ARG A 10 -16.77 26.68 13.08
CA ARG A 10 -15.34 26.54 12.79
C ARG A 10 -15.16 25.45 11.73
N ARG A 11 -14.63 25.81 10.56
CA ARG A 11 -14.32 24.85 9.50
C ARG A 11 -13.22 23.90 9.99
N LYS A 12 -13.48 22.59 9.91
CA LYS A 12 -12.45 21.57 10.12
C LYS A 12 -11.72 21.35 8.79
N SER A 13 -10.40 21.44 8.79
CA SER A 13 -9.60 21.05 7.63
C SER A 13 -9.65 19.53 7.48
N ILE A 14 -9.73 19.06 6.24
CA ILE A 14 -9.83 17.64 5.91
C ILE A 14 -8.52 17.24 5.24
N SER A 15 -7.88 16.19 5.76
CA SER A 15 -6.63 15.66 5.23
C SER A 15 -6.81 15.15 3.78
N LEU A 16 -5.73 15.16 3.01
CA LEU A 16 -5.73 14.63 1.64
C LEU A 16 -6.07 13.13 1.62
N ASP A 17 -5.61 12.39 2.64
CA ASP A 17 -5.85 10.95 2.79
C ASP A 17 -7.34 10.62 2.95
N ALA A 18 -8.05 11.34 3.83
CA ALA A 18 -9.49 11.18 4.01
C ALA A 18 -10.29 11.49 2.73
N LYS A 19 -9.82 12.43 1.90
CA LYS A 19 -10.42 12.72 0.59
C LYS A 19 -10.20 11.58 -0.40
N LEU A 20 -9.00 10.97 -0.40
CA LEU A 20 -8.67 9.86 -1.29
C LEU A 20 -9.41 8.58 -0.91
N GLN A 21 -9.56 8.30 0.38
CA GLN A 21 -10.37 7.18 0.85
C GLN A 21 -11.83 7.31 0.37
N GLY A 22 -12.38 8.52 0.42
CA GLY A 22 -13.72 8.78 -0.11
C GLY A 22 -13.85 8.61 -1.61
N LEU A 23 -12.83 8.97 -2.39
CA LEU A 23 -12.83 8.71 -3.82
C LEU A 23 -12.78 7.21 -4.14
N ARG A 24 -12.00 6.42 -3.39
CA ARG A 24 -11.91 4.96 -3.59
C ARG A 24 -13.23 4.24 -3.31
N LEU A 25 -13.94 4.65 -2.25
CA LEU A 25 -15.25 4.07 -1.91
C LEU A 25 -16.32 4.44 -2.93
N LEU A 26 -16.27 5.68 -3.45
CA LEU A 26 -17.18 6.09 -4.53
C LEU A 26 -16.90 5.36 -5.85
N GLU A 27 -15.62 5.16 -6.21
CA GLU A 27 -15.23 4.36 -7.37
C GLU A 27 -15.62 2.88 -7.22
N ALA A 28 -15.68 2.36 -5.99
CA ALA A 28 -16.21 1.03 -5.68
C ALA A 28 -17.74 0.93 -5.75
N GLY A 29 -18.45 2.03 -6.00
CA GLY A 29 -19.90 2.07 -6.15
C GLY A 29 -20.69 2.28 -4.85
N GLU A 30 -20.04 2.67 -3.75
CA GLU A 30 -20.78 3.02 -2.53
C GLU A 30 -21.60 4.30 -2.69
N ARG A 31 -22.77 4.33 -2.05
CA ARG A 31 -23.63 5.52 -2.07
C ARG A 31 -23.04 6.59 -1.16
N MET A 32 -23.21 7.86 -1.55
CA MET A 32 -22.77 9.03 -0.76
C MET A 32 -23.23 8.99 0.71
N VAL A 33 -24.41 8.44 0.96
CA VAL A 33 -24.99 8.33 2.31
C VAL A 33 -24.22 7.34 3.16
N ASP A 34 -23.83 6.21 2.56
CA ASP A 34 -23.04 5.16 3.19
C ASP A 34 -21.61 5.68 3.47
N PHE A 35 -21.02 6.42 2.53
CA PHE A 35 -19.73 7.08 2.75
C PHE A 35 -19.78 8.17 3.84
N SER A 36 -20.84 8.98 3.90
CA SER A 36 -21.00 10.00 4.95
C SER A 36 -21.25 9.40 6.33
N ALA A 37 -21.69 8.13 6.40
CA ALA A 37 -21.82 7.38 7.63
C ALA A 37 -20.50 6.69 8.02
N ALA A 38 -19.77 6.15 7.04
CA ALA A 38 -18.49 5.47 7.24
C ALA A 38 -17.32 6.44 7.49
N SER A 39 -17.32 7.58 6.81
CA SER A 39 -16.42 8.70 7.08
C SER A 39 -17.15 9.68 7.99
N ILE A 40 -16.52 10.16 9.06
CA ILE A 40 -17.09 11.15 10.00
C ILE A 40 -17.13 12.55 9.33
N LEU A 41 -17.67 12.61 8.11
CA LEU A 41 -17.74 13.79 7.25
C LEU A 41 -19.21 14.12 7.00
N ALA A 42 -19.52 15.41 6.96
CA ALA A 42 -20.87 15.84 6.60
C ALA A 42 -21.18 15.54 5.12
N THR A 43 -22.42 15.24 4.79
CA THR A 43 -22.88 15.00 3.40
C THR A 43 -22.53 16.15 2.46
N SER A 44 -22.60 17.39 2.95
CA SER A 44 -22.17 18.59 2.23
C SER A 44 -20.69 18.55 1.84
N THR A 45 -19.86 18.02 2.73
CA THR A 45 -18.42 17.83 2.51
C THR A 45 -18.16 16.77 1.45
N VAL A 46 -18.87 15.64 1.52
CA VAL A 46 -18.78 14.59 0.50
C VAL A 46 -19.12 15.14 -0.88
N ARG A 47 -20.18 15.95 -1.02
CA ARG A 47 -20.55 16.59 -2.29
C ARG A 47 -19.41 17.45 -2.84
N THR A 48 -18.74 18.20 -1.98
CA THR A 48 -17.60 19.03 -2.36
C THR A 48 -16.39 18.19 -2.76
N ILE A 49 -16.16 17.03 -2.13
CA ILE A 49 -15.11 16.09 -2.52
C ILE A 49 -15.38 15.57 -3.93
N ILE A 50 -16.59 15.13 -4.23
CA ILE A 50 -16.98 14.65 -5.57
C ILE A 50 -16.78 15.74 -6.62
N LYS A 51 -17.22 16.97 -6.34
CA LYS A 51 -17.05 18.11 -7.26
C LYS A 51 -15.58 18.48 -7.52
N ASN A 52 -14.67 18.14 -6.61
CA ASN A 52 -13.25 18.48 -6.71
C ASN A 52 -12.36 17.26 -6.99
N THR A 53 -12.94 16.15 -7.47
CA THR A 53 -12.25 14.88 -7.70
C THR A 53 -10.95 15.05 -8.49
N ASP A 54 -10.99 15.76 -9.62
CA ASP A 54 -9.81 15.94 -10.48
C ASP A 54 -8.69 16.70 -9.77
N LYS A 55 -9.04 17.76 -9.03
CA LYS A 55 -8.07 18.56 -8.26
C LYS A 55 -7.43 17.73 -7.14
N ILE A 56 -8.21 16.86 -6.50
CA ILE A 56 -7.72 15.97 -5.45
C ILE A 56 -6.77 14.92 -6.05
N LYS A 57 -7.11 14.33 -7.21
CA LYS A 57 -6.26 13.39 -7.95
C LYS A 57 -4.93 14.04 -8.35
N VAL A 58 -4.96 15.25 -8.92
CA VAL A 58 -3.75 16.01 -9.27
C VAL A 58 -2.91 16.33 -8.03
N SER A 59 -3.52 16.79 -6.94
CA SER A 59 -2.82 17.04 -5.68
C SER A 59 -2.15 15.77 -5.14
N ALA A 60 -2.83 14.62 -5.20
CA ALA A 60 -2.29 13.35 -4.76
C ALA A 60 -1.11 12.89 -5.62
N MET A 61 -1.19 13.04 -6.95
CA MET A 61 -0.09 12.74 -7.86
C MET A 61 1.12 13.63 -7.58
N THR A 62 0.92 14.92 -7.32
CA THR A 62 2.01 15.85 -6.98
C THR A 62 2.66 15.48 -5.65
N THR A 63 1.88 15.20 -4.61
CA THR A 63 2.41 14.72 -3.32
C THR A 63 3.17 13.42 -3.49
N MET A 64 2.61 12.45 -4.24
CA MET A 64 3.26 11.17 -4.52
C MET A 64 4.59 11.35 -5.25
N LYS A 65 4.65 12.21 -6.28
CA LYS A 65 5.89 12.56 -6.99
C LYS A 65 6.93 13.16 -6.05
N LEU A 66 6.54 14.06 -5.16
CA LEU A 66 7.44 14.66 -4.17
C LEU A 66 7.99 13.61 -3.19
N THR A 67 7.14 12.75 -2.64
CA THR A 67 7.60 11.64 -1.78
C THR A 67 8.47 10.65 -2.54
N ALA A 68 8.12 10.29 -3.79
CA ALA A 68 8.93 9.42 -4.63
C ALA A 68 10.29 10.05 -4.95
N MET A 69 10.34 11.36 -5.20
CA MET A 69 11.59 12.11 -5.38
C MET A 69 12.44 12.13 -4.11
N MET A 70 11.82 12.25 -2.93
CA MET A 70 12.51 12.11 -1.64
C MET A 70 13.06 10.70 -1.42
N VAL A 71 12.33 9.67 -1.85
CA VAL A 71 12.76 8.25 -1.75
C VAL A 71 13.82 7.91 -2.80
N ASN A 72 13.79 8.56 -3.97
CA ASN A 72 14.74 8.36 -5.07
C ASN A 72 16.04 9.17 -4.92
N ARG A 73 16.43 9.55 -3.70
CA ARG A 73 17.82 9.95 -3.48
C ARG A 73 18.72 8.82 -3.94
N SER A 74 19.79 9.15 -4.67
CA SER A 74 20.69 8.17 -5.27
C SER A 74 21.04 7.09 -4.25
N ARG A 75 20.72 5.85 -4.61
CA ARG A 75 20.97 4.68 -3.79
C ARG A 75 22.47 4.57 -3.57
N SER A 76 22.92 4.72 -2.32
CA SER A 76 24.35 4.82 -2.04
C SER A 76 25.07 3.51 -2.36
N ARG A 77 26.34 3.62 -2.81
CA ARG A 77 27.20 2.47 -3.11
C ARG A 77 27.31 1.50 -1.91
N SER A 78 27.26 2.02 -0.68
CA SER A 78 27.25 1.21 0.55
C SER A 78 26.03 0.32 0.66
N LEU A 79 24.84 0.85 0.30
CA LEU A 79 23.58 0.11 0.39
C LEU A 79 23.51 -0.96 -0.72
N GLU A 80 24.07 -0.71 -1.90
CA GLU A 80 24.28 -1.75 -2.93
C GLU A 80 25.19 -2.88 -2.46
N ARG A 81 26.32 -2.55 -1.83
CA ARG A 81 27.23 -3.56 -1.26
C ARG A 81 26.56 -4.38 -0.16
N ILE A 82 25.76 -3.75 0.69
CA ILE A 82 24.98 -4.43 1.73
C ILE A 82 23.95 -5.37 1.09
N LYS A 83 23.20 -4.93 0.07
CA LYS A 83 22.27 -5.79 -0.65
C LYS A 83 22.96 -6.98 -1.31
N GLY A 84 24.10 -6.78 -1.96
CA GLY A 84 24.88 -7.86 -2.56
C GLY A 84 25.39 -8.88 -1.54
N ARG A 85 25.86 -8.44 -0.37
CA ARG A 85 26.26 -9.36 0.71
C ARG A 85 25.06 -10.12 1.28
N LEU A 86 23.94 -9.44 1.46
CA LEU A 86 22.71 -10.06 1.95
C LEU A 86 22.13 -11.07 0.95
N SER A 87 22.16 -10.79 -0.35
CA SER A 87 21.66 -11.72 -1.37
C SER A 87 22.50 -13.00 -1.43
N ILE A 88 23.83 -12.90 -1.35
CA ILE A 88 24.73 -14.06 -1.29
C ILE A 88 24.45 -14.91 -0.05
N HIS A 89 24.27 -14.28 1.11
CA HIS A 89 23.99 -14.99 2.37
C HIS A 89 22.62 -15.69 2.36
N ILE A 90 21.61 -15.02 1.84
CA ILE A 90 20.26 -15.59 1.73
C ILE A 90 20.26 -16.75 0.71
N CYS A 91 20.93 -16.59 -0.44
CA CYS A 91 21.06 -17.64 -1.46
C CYS A 91 21.82 -18.87 -0.93
N GLY A 92 22.95 -18.66 -0.23
CA GLY A 92 23.71 -19.76 0.39
C GLY A 92 22.96 -20.48 1.51
N LYS A 93 22.09 -19.76 2.25
CA LYS A 93 21.23 -20.36 3.28
C LYS A 93 20.03 -21.10 2.71
N ALA A 94 19.45 -20.64 1.61
CA ALA A 94 18.35 -21.33 0.94
C ALA A 94 18.80 -22.71 0.42
N ALA A 95 19.97 -22.79 -0.21
CA ALA A 95 20.51 -24.05 -0.72
C ALA A 95 20.77 -25.11 0.38
N SER A 96 21.13 -24.69 1.59
CA SER A 96 21.37 -25.60 2.72
C SER A 96 20.11 -25.96 3.50
N GLY A 97 19.15 -25.03 3.62
CA GLY A 97 17.86 -25.27 4.28
C GLY A 97 16.95 -26.21 3.49
N ASP A 98 16.85 -26.03 2.17
CA ASP A 98 15.99 -26.85 1.30
C ASP A 98 16.53 -28.28 1.14
N ALA A 99 17.86 -28.45 1.09
CA ALA A 99 18.50 -29.77 1.05
C ALA A 99 18.27 -30.56 2.34
N GLN A 100 18.32 -29.89 3.49
CA GLN A 100 18.06 -30.53 4.79
C GLN A 100 16.55 -30.83 4.98
N ALA A 101 15.67 -29.96 4.49
CA ALA A 101 14.23 -30.21 4.47
C ALA A 101 13.90 -31.44 3.61
N ALA A 102 14.48 -31.56 2.41
CA ALA A 102 14.29 -32.70 1.51
C ALA A 102 14.78 -34.04 2.11
N GLN A 103 15.86 -34.04 2.90
CA GLN A 103 16.32 -35.24 3.61
C GLN A 103 15.40 -35.68 4.75
N LYS A 104 14.65 -34.76 5.35
CA LYS A 104 13.74 -35.04 6.48
C LYS A 104 12.34 -35.48 6.01
N PHE A 105 12.04 -35.39 4.72
CA PHE A 105 10.75 -35.82 4.17
C PHE A 105 10.67 -37.36 4.10
N PRO A 106 9.65 -37.99 4.71
CA PRO A 106 9.48 -39.43 4.68
C PRO A 106 9.27 -39.92 3.23
N PRO A 107 9.93 -41.00 2.80
CA PRO A 107 9.90 -41.48 1.41
C PRO A 107 8.52 -42.00 0.95
N THR A 108 7.57 -42.17 1.87
CA THR A 108 6.23 -42.72 1.63
C THR A 108 5.27 -41.76 0.93
N LEU A 109 5.61 -40.48 0.78
CA LEU A 109 4.77 -39.46 0.12
C LEU A 109 5.26 -39.02 -1.26
N LYS A 110 6.35 -39.64 -1.78
CA LYS A 110 6.95 -39.29 -3.07
C LYS A 110 6.07 -39.59 -4.30
N GLY A 111 4.99 -40.36 -4.16
CA GLY A 111 4.11 -40.76 -5.27
C GLY A 111 3.09 -39.71 -5.71
N ASN A 112 2.67 -38.77 -4.84
CA ASN A 112 1.46 -37.96 -5.09
C ASN A 112 1.66 -36.44 -5.11
N ILE A 113 2.91 -35.95 -5.08
CA ILE A 113 3.15 -34.50 -5.05
C ILE A 113 4.08 -34.09 -6.18
N LYS A 114 3.49 -33.83 -7.35
CA LYS A 114 4.16 -33.26 -8.53
C LYS A 114 4.65 -31.81 -8.32
N TRP A 115 4.28 -31.18 -7.20
CA TRP A 115 4.52 -29.76 -6.92
C TRP A 115 5.60 -29.48 -5.86
N LEU A 116 6.30 -30.50 -5.36
CA LEU A 116 7.30 -30.34 -4.29
C LEU A 116 8.76 -30.44 -4.76
N LEU A 117 9.03 -30.28 -6.06
CA LEU A 117 10.38 -29.99 -6.53
C LEU A 117 10.54 -28.47 -6.66
N PRO A 118 11.61 -27.88 -6.10
CA PRO A 118 11.92 -26.49 -6.35
C PRO A 118 12.05 -26.29 -7.86
N SER A 119 11.30 -25.31 -8.37
CA SER A 119 11.32 -24.96 -9.80
C SER A 119 12.78 -24.71 -10.23
N PRO A 120 13.27 -25.32 -11.32
CA PRO A 120 14.66 -25.17 -11.78
C PRO A 120 15.01 -23.74 -12.20
N ALA A 121 14.06 -22.79 -12.12
CA ALA A 121 14.26 -21.38 -12.39
C ALA A 121 15.24 -20.67 -11.43
N CYS A 122 15.65 -21.28 -10.32
CA CYS A 122 16.68 -20.72 -9.44
C CYS A 122 18.12 -21.01 -9.88
N LEU A 123 18.35 -21.77 -10.95
CA LEU A 123 19.68 -22.12 -11.48
C LEU A 123 20.21 -21.19 -12.59
N GLN A 124 19.54 -20.08 -12.87
CA GLN A 124 20.10 -19.03 -13.72
C GLN A 124 20.42 -17.79 -12.87
N CYS A 125 21.64 -17.78 -12.35
CA CYS A 125 22.41 -16.58 -12.03
C CYS A 125 23.63 -16.58 -12.96
#